data_AF-A0A929DWL0-F1
#
_entry.id   AF-A0A929DWL0-F1
#
_cell.length_a   1.000
_cell.length_b   1.000
_cell.length_c   1.000
_cell.angle_alpha   90.00
_cell.angle_beta   90.00
_cell.angle_gamma   90.00
#
_symmetry.space_group_name_H-M   'P 1'
#
loop_
_entity.id
_entity.type
_entity.pdbx_description
1 polymer ?
#
loop_
_entity_poly.entity_id
_entity_poly.type
_entity_poly.pdbx_seq_one_letter_code
_entity_poly.pdbx_strand_id
1 'polypeptide(L)'
;MIRNLIKTRFIHIALLILISSCSGNVIQTTVFTDGFQELEPGDRPYFDSSDPAICYDTRRGNLGSWSVASALRQDDFDRAWVVRNEGGENYLAQTFTNLNDKNSPLSLVTHPMIVAGEDLWSDYSIDVGFTPQAKFDKCGVVFAYKHPADFYFFGVEGNTVTLKHIEQSVTPLRSIERILDIRPLVW
;
A
#
# COMPACT_ATOMS: atom_id res chain seq x y z
N MET A 1 -10.31 12.28 62.62
CA MET A 1 -10.69 11.10 61.79
C MET A 1 -11.46 11.49 60.51
N ILE A 2 -12.50 12.34 60.59
CA ILE A 2 -13.34 12.76 59.45
C ILE A 2 -12.58 13.48 58.31
N ARG A 3 -11.57 14.32 58.65
CA ARG A 3 -10.80 15.10 57.67
C ARG A 3 -9.90 14.27 56.74
N ASN A 4 -9.45 13.10 57.21
CA ASN A 4 -8.65 12.17 56.39
C ASN A 4 -9.53 11.36 55.43
N LEU A 5 -10.77 11.05 55.82
CA LEU A 5 -11.75 10.34 55.00
C LEU A 5 -12.19 11.17 53.79
N ILE A 6 -12.30 12.49 53.97
CA ILE A 6 -12.65 13.44 52.90
C ILE A 6 -11.51 13.56 51.88
N LYS A 7 -10.25 13.61 52.34
CA LYS A 7 -9.07 13.65 51.46
C LYS A 7 -8.90 12.38 50.62
N THR A 8 -9.10 11.20 51.20
CA THR A 8 -8.98 9.93 50.46
C THR A 8 -10.05 9.79 49.38
N ARG A 9 -11.30 10.18 49.70
CA ARG A 9 -12.39 10.21 48.70
C ARG A 9 -12.12 11.17 47.55
N PHE A 10 -11.56 12.35 47.83
CA PHE A 10 -11.21 13.32 46.78
C PHE A 10 -10.13 12.78 45.83
N ILE A 11 -9.13 12.09 46.38
CA ILE A 11 -8.06 11.46 45.57
C ILE A 11 -8.64 10.36 44.67
N HIS A 12 -9.57 9.54 45.17
CA HIS A 12 -10.18 8.47 44.38
C HIS A 12 -11.09 9.02 43.28
N ILE A 13 -11.83 10.11 43.54
CA ILE A 13 -12.65 10.78 42.53
C ILE A 13 -11.76 11.42 41.45
N ALA A 14 -10.67 12.09 41.83
CA ALA A 14 -9.72 12.66 40.87
C ALA A 14 -9.07 11.58 40.00
N LEU A 15 -8.72 10.43 40.59
CA LEU A 15 -8.18 9.28 39.86
C LEU A 15 -9.21 8.70 38.88
N LEU A 16 -10.47 8.54 39.30
CA LEU A 16 -11.56 8.08 38.43
C LEU A 16 -11.80 9.00 37.23
N ILE A 17 -11.74 10.31 37.43
CA ILE A 17 -11.89 11.30 36.34
C ILE A 17 -10.72 11.19 35.36
N LEU A 18 -9.48 11.03 35.85
CA LEU A 18 -8.28 10.83 35.02
C LEU A 18 -8.35 9.55 34.18
N ILE A 19 -8.88 8.45 34.73
CA ILE A 19 -9.01 7.18 34.00
C ILE A 19 -10.14 7.26 32.96
N SER A 20 -11.19 8.03 33.24
CA SER A 20 -12.35 8.19 32.34
C SER A 20 -12.04 9.06 31.11
N SER A 21 -11.15 10.06 31.25
CA SER A 21 -10.75 10.94 30.14
C SER A 21 -9.87 10.26 29.08
N CYS A 22 -9.33 9.07 29.34
CA CYS A 22 -8.57 8.30 28.34
C CYS A 22 -9.47 7.48 27.39
N SER A 23 -10.80 7.51 27.56
CA SER A 23 -11.76 6.88 26.65
C SER A 23 -12.20 7.85 25.54
N GLY A 24 -11.24 8.56 24.94
CA GLY A 24 -11.50 9.32 23.72
C GLY A 24 -11.90 8.37 22.62
N ASN A 25 -13.16 8.42 22.17
CA ASN A 25 -13.57 7.78 20.93
C ASN A 25 -12.65 8.31 19.82
N VAL A 26 -11.79 7.45 19.29
CA VAL A 26 -11.00 7.77 18.10
C VAL A 26 -12.02 7.97 16.98
N ILE A 27 -12.17 9.22 16.53
CA ILE A 27 -12.99 9.52 15.36
C ILE A 27 -12.25 8.90 14.18
N GLN A 28 -12.75 7.76 13.69
CA GLN A 28 -12.27 7.16 12.46
C GLN A 28 -12.86 7.96 11.30
N THR A 29 -12.05 8.80 10.68
CA THR A 29 -12.40 9.50 9.45
C THR A 29 -11.77 8.75 8.28
N THR A 30 -12.58 8.38 7.29
CA THR A 30 -12.06 7.89 6.00
C THR A 30 -11.38 9.05 5.29
N VAL A 31 -10.06 8.98 5.17
CA VAL A 31 -9.25 10.01 4.47
C VAL A 31 -9.13 9.76 2.97
N PHE A 32 -9.39 8.52 2.53
CA PHE A 32 -9.33 8.13 1.14
C PHE A 32 -10.16 6.89 0.88
N THR A 33 -10.85 6.89 -0.25
CA THR A 33 -11.58 5.73 -0.77
C THR A 33 -11.61 5.87 -2.28
N ASP A 34 -11.35 4.76 -2.98
CA ASP A 34 -11.52 4.70 -4.42
C ASP A 34 -11.90 3.27 -4.82
N GLY A 35 -13.01 3.17 -5.53
CA GLY A 35 -13.52 1.93 -6.14
C GLY A 35 -13.41 1.93 -7.66
N PHE A 36 -12.73 2.92 -8.25
CA PHE A 36 -12.53 3.10 -9.70
C PHE A 36 -13.81 3.32 -10.51
N GLN A 37 -14.94 3.58 -9.87
CA GLN A 37 -16.24 3.75 -10.54
C GLN A 37 -16.35 5.08 -11.31
N GLU A 38 -15.53 6.07 -10.96
CA GLU A 38 -15.46 7.35 -11.68
C GLU A 38 -14.61 7.29 -12.96
N LEU A 39 -13.90 6.18 -13.18
CA LEU A 39 -13.02 5.98 -14.35
C LEU A 39 -13.72 5.14 -15.42
N GLU A 40 -13.32 5.29 -16.68
CA GLU A 40 -13.87 4.49 -17.77
C GLU A 40 -13.09 3.19 -17.97
N PRO A 41 -13.76 2.08 -18.35
CA PRO A 41 -13.06 0.85 -18.71
C PRO A 41 -12.08 1.08 -19.87
N GLY A 42 -10.83 0.71 -19.65
CA GLY A 42 -9.73 0.96 -20.60
C GLY A 42 -8.86 2.16 -20.24
N ASP A 43 -9.25 2.99 -19.27
CA ASP A 43 -8.42 4.05 -18.72
C ASP A 43 -7.11 3.50 -18.16
N ARG A 44 -6.04 4.27 -18.35
CA ARG A 44 -4.68 3.91 -17.96
C ARG A 44 -3.97 5.14 -17.43
N PRO A 45 -2.94 4.96 -16.58
CA PRO A 45 -2.10 6.08 -16.19
C PRO A 45 -1.50 6.76 -17.42
N TYR A 46 -1.43 8.09 -17.38
CA TYR A 46 -0.71 8.85 -18.39
C TYR A 46 0.76 8.39 -18.50
N PHE A 47 1.30 8.29 -19.71
CA PHE A 47 2.68 7.89 -19.94
C PHE A 47 3.42 8.93 -20.76
N ASP A 48 4.60 9.34 -20.28
CA ASP A 48 5.53 10.21 -20.98
C ASP A 48 6.86 9.49 -21.21
N SER A 49 7.19 9.25 -22.48
CA SER A 49 8.44 8.59 -22.88
C SER A 49 9.72 9.34 -22.48
N SER A 50 9.61 10.63 -22.14
CA SER A 50 10.74 11.47 -21.70
C SER A 50 11.07 11.29 -20.22
N ASP A 51 10.22 10.60 -19.46
CA ASP A 51 10.33 10.47 -18.01
C ASP A 51 11.49 9.53 -17.60
N PRO A 52 12.47 9.97 -16.77
CA PRO A 52 13.60 9.14 -16.38
C PRO A 52 13.18 7.95 -15.50
N ALA A 53 13.42 6.73 -15.98
CA ALA A 53 13.01 5.46 -15.36
C ALA A 53 13.54 5.15 -13.93
N ILE A 54 14.21 6.09 -13.25
CA ILE A 54 15.01 5.82 -12.05
C ILE A 54 14.45 6.48 -10.78
N CYS A 55 13.65 7.54 -10.86
CA CYS A 55 13.08 8.21 -9.68
C CYS A 55 11.55 8.20 -9.66
N TYR A 56 10.95 8.12 -8.48
CA TYR A 56 9.53 8.38 -8.27
C TYR A 56 9.26 9.88 -8.43
N ASP A 57 8.27 10.25 -9.24
CA ASP A 57 7.78 11.61 -9.41
C ASP A 57 6.26 11.56 -9.24
N THR A 58 5.69 12.35 -8.32
CA THR A 58 4.23 12.39 -8.08
C THR A 58 3.45 12.95 -9.28
N ARG A 59 4.14 13.56 -10.25
CA ARG A 59 3.55 13.98 -11.53
C ARG A 59 3.58 12.86 -12.57
N ARG A 60 4.23 11.73 -12.29
CA ARG A 60 4.31 10.58 -13.19
C ARG A 60 2.96 9.87 -13.21
N GLY A 61 2.37 9.84 -14.40
CA GLY A 61 1.24 9.00 -14.75
C GLY A 61 0.14 8.92 -13.71
N ASN A 62 -0.83 9.83 -13.81
CA ASN A 62 -1.99 9.78 -12.95
C ASN A 62 -3.12 8.98 -13.60
N LEU A 63 -3.87 8.28 -12.76
CA LEU A 63 -5.13 7.62 -13.06
C LEU A 63 -6.12 7.98 -11.95
N GLY A 64 -6.97 8.97 -12.20
CA GLY A 64 -7.77 9.58 -11.14
C GLY A 64 -6.89 10.15 -10.02
N SER A 65 -7.13 9.70 -8.78
CA SER A 65 -6.35 10.08 -7.60
C SER A 65 -5.10 9.24 -7.37
N TRP A 66 -4.78 8.32 -8.28
CA TRP A 66 -3.63 7.42 -8.16
C TRP A 66 -2.47 7.87 -9.05
N SER A 67 -1.24 7.66 -8.57
CA SER A 67 -0.01 7.97 -9.29
C SER A 67 0.85 6.72 -9.45
N VAL A 68 1.50 6.58 -10.60
CA VAL A 68 2.39 5.45 -10.90
C VAL A 68 3.70 5.59 -10.10
N ALA A 69 3.97 4.61 -9.23
CA ALA A 69 5.10 4.64 -8.32
C ALA A 69 6.40 4.05 -8.88
N SER A 70 6.32 3.37 -10.02
CA SER A 70 7.42 2.59 -10.61
C SER A 70 7.57 2.89 -12.10
N ALA A 71 8.79 2.79 -12.63
CA ALA A 71 9.03 2.86 -14.07
C ALA A 71 10.04 1.78 -14.49
N LEU A 72 9.81 1.17 -15.65
CA LEU A 72 10.73 0.24 -16.30
C LEU A 72 10.78 0.59 -17.79
N ARG A 73 11.98 0.57 -18.38
CA ARG A 73 12.18 0.75 -19.83
C ARG A 73 11.95 -0.56 -20.57
N GLN A 74 10.78 -1.15 -20.36
CA GLN A 74 10.33 -2.33 -21.08
C GLN A 74 9.06 -1.96 -21.85
N ASP A 75 8.93 -2.52 -23.05
CA ASP A 75 7.68 -2.46 -23.81
C ASP A 75 6.51 -2.94 -22.93
N ASP A 76 5.35 -2.31 -23.12
CA ASP A 76 4.10 -2.53 -22.39
C ASP A 76 4.10 -2.18 -20.89
N PHE A 77 5.21 -1.73 -20.31
CA PHE A 77 5.21 -1.28 -18.91
C PHE A 77 4.34 -0.03 -18.70
N ASP A 78 4.22 0.83 -19.72
CA ASP A 78 3.29 1.95 -19.77
C ASP A 78 1.81 1.52 -19.64
N ARG A 79 1.52 0.25 -19.91
CA ARG A 79 0.20 -0.37 -19.85
C ARG A 79 0.10 -1.36 -18.69
N ALA A 80 0.97 -1.25 -17.70
CA ALA A 80 0.97 -2.17 -16.57
C ALA A 80 -0.31 -2.09 -15.73
N TRP A 81 -1.03 -0.96 -15.78
CA TRP A 81 -2.27 -0.73 -15.06
C TRP A 81 -3.38 -0.30 -16.02
N VAL A 82 -4.56 -0.90 -15.88
CA VAL A 82 -5.72 -0.59 -16.72
C VAL A 82 -7.02 -0.79 -15.93
N VAL A 83 -7.96 0.14 -16.08
CA VAL A 83 -9.31 -0.03 -15.53
C VAL A 83 -10.05 -1.07 -16.36
N ARG A 84 -10.63 -2.06 -15.67
CA ARG A 84 -11.47 -3.11 -16.24
C ARG A 84 -12.85 -3.03 -15.60
N ASN A 85 -13.83 -3.64 -16.27
CA ASN A 85 -15.18 -3.81 -15.74
C ASN A 85 -15.54 -5.29 -15.76
N GLU A 86 -16.05 -5.79 -14.63
CA GLU A 86 -16.60 -7.12 -14.52
C GLU A 86 -17.93 -7.03 -13.76
N GLY A 87 -19.01 -7.54 -14.37
CA GLY A 87 -20.32 -7.55 -13.72
C GLY A 87 -20.91 -6.16 -13.43
N GLY A 88 -20.46 -5.11 -14.12
CA GLY A 88 -20.90 -3.73 -13.88
C GLY A 88 -20.01 -2.97 -12.89
N GLU A 89 -19.07 -3.62 -12.22
CA GLU A 89 -18.15 -2.99 -11.28
C GLU A 89 -16.78 -2.76 -11.94
N ASN A 90 -16.31 -1.51 -11.86
CA ASN A 90 -14.94 -1.20 -12.26
C ASN A 90 -13.91 -1.68 -11.23
N TYR A 91 -12.73 -2.08 -11.71
CA TYR A 91 -11.58 -2.40 -10.88
C TYR A 91 -10.28 -2.09 -11.63
N LEU A 92 -9.20 -1.85 -10.87
CA LEU A 92 -7.88 -1.66 -11.43
C LEU A 92 -7.17 -3.00 -11.62
N ALA A 93 -6.78 -3.32 -12.85
CA ALA A 93 -6.06 -4.54 -13.18
C ALA A 93 -4.59 -4.25 -13.47
N GLN A 94 -3.70 -5.05 -12.86
CA GLN A 94 -2.30 -5.11 -13.27
C GLN A 94 -2.18 -6.06 -14.47
N THR A 95 -1.67 -5.62 -15.61
CA THR A 95 -1.55 -6.44 -16.83
C THR A 95 -0.14 -6.72 -17.31
N PHE A 96 0.89 -6.15 -16.67
CA PHE A 96 2.29 -6.38 -17.04
C PHE A 96 2.83 -7.69 -16.47
N THR A 97 3.63 -8.41 -17.25
CA THR A 97 4.35 -9.59 -16.77
C THR A 97 5.84 -9.26 -16.66
N ASN A 98 6.41 -9.41 -15.47
CA ASN A 98 7.83 -9.13 -15.24
C ASN A 98 8.74 -10.32 -15.65
N LEU A 99 8.43 -10.96 -16.78
CA LEU A 99 9.19 -12.08 -17.35
C LEU A 99 9.36 -11.85 -18.85
N ASN A 100 10.50 -12.26 -19.40
CA ASN A 100 10.70 -12.34 -20.83
C ASN A 100 10.19 -13.67 -21.42
N ASP A 101 10.28 -13.83 -22.74
CA ASP A 101 9.87 -15.05 -23.47
C ASP A 101 10.57 -16.35 -23.01
N LYS A 102 11.67 -16.23 -22.25
CA LYS A 102 12.42 -17.35 -21.68
C LYS A 102 12.11 -17.57 -20.20
N ASN A 103 11.03 -16.97 -19.68
CA ASN A 103 10.65 -17.00 -18.26
C ASN A 103 11.75 -16.47 -17.32
N SER A 104 12.60 -15.56 -17.80
CA SER A 104 13.60 -14.89 -16.97
C SER A 104 13.08 -13.51 -16.53
N PRO A 105 13.36 -13.06 -15.30
CA PRO A 105 12.85 -11.78 -14.80
C PRO A 105 13.40 -10.61 -15.61
N LEU A 106 12.53 -9.66 -15.99
CA LEU A 106 12.92 -8.43 -16.68
C LEU A 106 13.57 -7.43 -15.72
N SER A 107 13.09 -7.37 -14.48
CA SER A 107 13.70 -6.64 -13.38
C SER A 107 13.59 -7.43 -12.07
N LEU A 108 14.65 -7.40 -11.26
CA LEU A 108 14.65 -7.98 -9.90
C LEU A 108 14.22 -6.98 -8.83
N VAL A 109 14.10 -5.70 -9.20
CA VAL A 109 13.89 -4.58 -8.26
C VAL A 109 12.70 -3.72 -8.61
N THR A 110 12.19 -3.82 -9.83
CA THR A 110 11.07 -3.02 -10.33
C THR A 110 9.85 -3.92 -10.48
N HIS A 111 8.77 -3.49 -9.86
CA HIS A 111 7.45 -4.08 -9.99
C HIS A 111 6.46 -2.97 -10.35
N PRO A 112 5.41 -3.24 -11.13
CA PRO A 112 4.31 -2.30 -11.30
C PRO A 112 3.71 -1.94 -9.95
N MET A 113 3.74 -0.67 -9.62
CA MET A 113 3.19 -0.12 -8.38
C MET A 113 2.43 1.15 -8.68
N ILE A 114 1.33 1.34 -7.97
CA ILE A 114 0.51 2.54 -8.02
C ILE A 114 0.19 2.93 -6.57
N VAL A 115 0.19 4.22 -6.28
CA VAL A 115 0.03 4.76 -4.92
C VAL A 115 -0.93 5.93 -4.93
N ALA A 116 -1.58 6.16 -3.80
CA ALA A 116 -2.43 7.32 -3.56
C ALA A 116 -2.28 7.75 -2.09
N GLY A 117 -2.74 8.97 -1.79
CA GLY A 117 -2.71 9.54 -0.45
C GLY A 117 -1.64 10.60 -0.24
N GLU A 118 -1.35 10.89 1.03
CA GLU A 118 -0.48 11.99 1.44
C GLU A 118 0.57 11.54 2.47
N ASP A 119 1.75 12.16 2.41
CA ASP A 119 2.90 11.84 3.29
C ASP A 119 2.63 12.06 4.78
N LEU A 120 1.60 12.85 5.12
CA LEU A 120 1.22 13.16 6.50
C LEU A 120 0.34 12.07 7.15
N TRP A 121 -0.12 11.09 6.39
CA TRP A 121 -0.94 10.02 6.94
C TRP A 121 -0.12 9.14 7.90
N SER A 122 -0.61 9.01 9.13
CA SER A 122 -0.10 8.08 10.13
C SER A 122 -1.27 7.39 10.85
N ASP A 123 -0.98 6.27 11.51
CA ASP A 123 -1.93 5.59 12.40
C ASP A 123 -3.30 5.29 11.75
N TYR A 124 -3.27 4.75 10.53
CA TYR A 124 -4.46 4.44 9.73
C TYR A 124 -4.70 2.93 9.58
N SER A 125 -5.92 2.59 9.18
CA SER A 125 -6.32 1.25 8.74
C SER A 125 -6.55 1.27 7.24
N ILE A 126 -6.14 0.19 6.55
CA ILE A 126 -6.37 0.01 5.12
C ILE A 126 -7.28 -1.19 4.93
N ASP A 127 -8.39 -0.98 4.22
CA ASP A 127 -9.27 -2.02 3.72
C ASP A 127 -9.18 -2.04 2.19
N VAL A 128 -8.93 -3.22 1.61
CA VAL A 128 -8.70 -3.39 0.17
C VAL A 128 -9.08 -4.79 -0.27
N GLY A 129 -9.77 -4.87 -1.41
CA GLY A 129 -10.08 -6.12 -2.09
C GLY A 129 -9.18 -6.29 -3.32
N PHE A 130 -8.57 -7.46 -3.48
CA PHE A 130 -7.85 -7.84 -4.69
C PHE A 130 -7.92 -9.34 -4.93
N THR A 131 -7.78 -9.75 -6.20
CA THR A 131 -7.83 -11.16 -6.62
C THR A 131 -6.52 -11.53 -7.31
N PRO A 132 -5.61 -12.26 -6.65
CA PRO A 132 -4.40 -12.76 -7.29
C PRO A 132 -4.74 -13.68 -8.47
N GLN A 133 -4.17 -13.39 -9.64
CA GLN A 133 -4.36 -14.21 -10.85
C GLN A 133 -3.31 -15.32 -11.00
N ALA A 134 -2.20 -15.21 -10.26
CA ALA A 134 -1.10 -16.16 -10.28
C ALA A 134 -0.62 -16.49 -8.87
N LYS A 135 -0.39 -17.78 -8.63
CA LYS A 135 -0.03 -18.31 -7.31
C LYS A 135 1.35 -17.89 -6.84
N PHE A 136 2.33 -17.85 -7.74
CA PHE A 136 3.75 -17.65 -7.40
C PHE A 136 4.21 -16.20 -7.55
N ASP A 137 3.33 -15.31 -8.03
CA ASP A 137 3.63 -13.90 -8.14
C ASP A 137 3.34 -13.17 -6.82
N LYS A 138 3.97 -12.01 -6.67
CA LYS A 138 3.72 -11.11 -5.53
C LYS A 138 2.48 -10.28 -5.84
N CYS A 139 1.47 -10.35 -4.99
CA CYS A 139 0.25 -9.56 -5.12
C CYS A 139 -0.17 -9.03 -3.76
N GLY A 140 -0.40 -7.73 -3.64
CA GLY A 140 -0.74 -7.13 -2.37
C GLY A 140 -0.69 -5.62 -2.37
N VAL A 141 -0.57 -5.08 -1.17
CA VAL A 141 -0.75 -3.68 -0.84
C VAL A 141 0.57 -3.12 -0.36
N VAL A 142 0.93 -1.95 -0.90
CA VAL A 142 2.03 -1.14 -0.39
C VAL A 142 1.48 -0.02 0.47
N PHE A 143 2.13 0.26 1.61
CA PHE A 143 1.71 1.32 2.51
C PHE A 143 2.90 1.98 3.21
N ALA A 144 2.65 3.17 3.76
CA ALA A 144 3.69 4.10 4.23
C ALA A 144 4.83 4.24 3.20
N TYR A 145 4.45 4.37 1.93
CA TYR A 145 5.36 4.47 0.79
C TYR A 145 6.09 5.81 0.80
N LYS A 146 7.42 5.77 0.88
CA LYS A 146 8.26 6.97 0.81
C LYS A 146 9.15 6.99 -0.44
N HIS A 147 9.54 5.80 -0.88
CA HIS A 147 10.47 5.62 -1.99
C HIS A 147 10.24 4.24 -2.63
N PRO A 148 10.58 4.02 -3.92
CA PRO A 148 10.56 2.68 -4.53
C PRO A 148 11.38 1.60 -3.82
N ALA A 149 12.17 1.98 -2.80
CA ALA A 149 12.95 1.07 -1.98
C ALA A 149 12.75 1.32 -0.47
N ASP A 150 11.71 2.07 -0.07
CA ASP A 150 11.33 2.27 1.34
C ASP A 150 9.81 2.31 1.47
N PHE A 151 9.23 1.16 1.81
CA PHE A 151 7.79 0.97 1.99
C PHE A 151 7.48 -0.35 2.70
N TYR A 152 6.27 -0.49 3.21
CA TYR A 152 5.79 -1.76 3.75
C TYR A 152 4.93 -2.47 2.71
N PHE A 153 5.05 -3.80 2.66
CA PHE A 153 4.24 -4.67 1.82
C PHE A 153 3.45 -5.63 2.70
N PHE A 154 2.15 -5.75 2.41
CA PHE A 154 1.28 -6.78 2.94
C PHE A 154 0.57 -7.48 1.78
N GLY A 155 0.77 -8.79 1.64
CA GLY A 155 0.17 -9.51 0.51
C GLY A 155 0.56 -10.97 0.42
N VAL A 156 0.18 -11.57 -0.70
CA VAL A 156 0.42 -12.97 -1.01
C VAL A 156 1.71 -13.11 -1.82
N GLU A 157 2.54 -14.07 -1.40
CA GLU A 157 3.71 -14.53 -2.14
C GLU A 157 3.74 -16.07 -2.07
N GLY A 158 3.43 -16.75 -3.17
CA GLY A 158 3.39 -18.22 -3.17
C GLY A 158 2.28 -18.76 -2.26
N ASN A 159 2.65 -19.54 -1.25
CA ASN A 159 1.71 -20.13 -0.28
C ASN A 159 1.72 -19.37 1.05
N THR A 160 2.06 -18.08 1.06
CA THR A 160 2.12 -17.31 2.30
C THR A 160 1.50 -15.93 2.14
N VAL A 161 0.86 -15.46 3.21
CA VAL A 161 0.60 -14.03 3.43
C VAL A 161 1.78 -13.47 4.22
N THR A 162 2.41 -12.45 3.68
CA THR A 162 3.65 -11.87 4.22
C THR A 162 3.44 -10.39 4.49
N LEU A 163 3.85 -9.97 5.69
CA LEU A 163 4.07 -8.57 6.04
C LEU A 163 5.58 -8.32 6.09
N LYS A 164 6.07 -7.33 5.35
CA LYS A 164 7.50 -6.98 5.33
C LYS A 164 7.75 -5.49 5.14
N HIS A 165 8.90 -5.06 5.62
CA HIS A 165 9.48 -3.76 5.31
C HIS A 165 10.51 -3.94 4.19
N ILE A 166 10.37 -3.15 3.13
CA ILE A 166 11.31 -3.06 2.03
C ILE A 166 12.21 -1.86 2.31
N GLU A 167 13.51 -2.09 2.35
CA GLU A 167 14.51 -1.08 2.68
C GLU A 167 15.53 -0.93 1.56
N GLN A 168 16.04 0.29 1.41
CA GLN A 168 17.01 0.62 0.39
C GLN A 168 18.32 -0.11 0.69
N SER A 169 18.80 -0.86 -0.29
CA SER A 169 20.12 -1.47 -0.19
C SER A 169 21.22 -0.44 -0.43
N VAL A 170 22.37 -0.67 0.21
CA VAL A 170 23.61 0.08 -0.01
C VAL A 170 24.23 -0.18 -1.39
N THR A 171 23.71 -1.13 -2.17
CA THR A 171 24.16 -1.48 -3.53
C THR A 171 22.94 -1.72 -4.44
N PRO A 172 22.92 -1.21 -5.68
CA PRO A 172 21.71 -1.08 -6.51
C PRO A 172 21.08 -2.39 -7.02
N LEU A 173 21.53 -3.56 -6.56
CA LEU A 173 21.14 -4.83 -7.16
C LEU A 173 19.84 -5.43 -6.59
N ARG A 174 19.50 -5.16 -5.31
CA ARG A 174 18.28 -5.65 -4.67
C ARG A 174 17.98 -4.93 -3.36
N SER A 175 16.74 -4.52 -3.13
CA SER A 175 16.28 -4.00 -1.83
C SER A 175 16.40 -5.06 -0.72
N ILE A 176 16.59 -4.60 0.52
CA ILE A 176 16.59 -5.47 1.70
C ILE A 176 15.13 -5.74 2.06
N GLU A 177 14.76 -7.02 2.21
CA GLU A 177 13.40 -7.42 2.58
C GLU A 177 13.41 -7.93 4.03
N ARG A 178 12.84 -7.16 4.96
CA ARG A 178 12.72 -7.53 6.38
C ARG A 178 11.32 -8.07 6.65
N ILE A 179 11.20 -9.38 6.87
CA ILE A 179 9.92 -10.02 7.21
C ILE A 179 9.53 -9.62 8.62
N LEU A 180 8.30 -9.11 8.78
CA LEU A 180 7.72 -8.69 10.06
C LEU A 180 6.73 -9.73 10.58
N ASP A 181 5.93 -10.32 9.69
CA ASP A 181 5.12 -11.51 9.99
C ASP A 181 4.93 -12.33 8.70
N ILE A 182 4.69 -13.63 8.85
CA ILE A 182 4.43 -14.54 7.73
C ILE A 182 3.49 -15.65 8.19
N ARG A 183 2.45 -15.91 7.39
CA ARG A 183 1.44 -16.93 7.66
C ARG A 183 1.23 -17.83 6.45
N PRO A 184 0.99 -19.13 6.62
CA PRO A 184 0.63 -19.99 5.51
C PRO A 184 -0.72 -19.56 4.93
N LEU A 185 -0.81 -19.54 3.60
CA LEU A 185 -2.03 -19.35 2.83
C LEU A 185 -2.39 -20.67 2.16
N VAL A 186 -3.60 -21.15 2.44
CA VAL A 186 -4.22 -22.24 1.70
C VAL A 186 -5.05 -21.61 0.59
N TRP A 187 -4.71 -21.93 -0.66
CA TRP A 187 -5.43 -21.51 -1.86
C TRP A 187 -6.72 -22.30 -2.06
#